data_AF-A0A2H0P7K9-F1
#
_entry.id   AF-A0A2H0P7K9-F1
#
_cell.length_a   1.000
_cell.length_b   1.000
_cell.length_c   1.000
_cell.angle_alpha   90.00
_cell.angle_beta   90.00
_cell.angle_gamma   90.00
#
_symmetry.space_group_name_H-M   'P 1'
#
loop_
_entity.id
_entity.type
_entity.pdbx_description
1 polymer ?
#
loop_
_entity_poly.entity_id
_entity_poly.type
_entity_poly.pdbx_seq_one_letter_code
_entity_poly.pdbx_strand_id
1 'polypeptide(L)' 'MKSKIIEKLRKESRRAFLKLKPAARVLRMESLFYEMIAVRAKEEGRSQGEIYCRYLERNKKRSRGV' A
#
# COMPACT_ATOMS: atom_id res chain seq x y z
N MET A 1 -7.05 -23.96 -0.98
CA MET A 1 -7.60 -23.78 0.38
C MET A 1 -7.08 -22.47 0.97
N LYS A 2 -7.95 -21.54 1.38
CA LYS A 2 -7.49 -20.38 2.17
C LYS A 2 -7.15 -20.87 3.58
N SER A 3 -5.94 -20.62 4.05
CA SER A 3 -5.54 -20.99 5.41
C SER A 3 -6.42 -20.26 6.42
N LYS A 4 -7.10 -21.00 7.30
CA LYS A 4 -7.95 -20.45 8.38
C LYS A 4 -7.17 -19.46 9.25
N ILE A 5 -5.86 -19.65 9.39
CA ILE A 5 -4.95 -18.77 10.13
C ILE A 5 -4.81 -17.42 9.43
N ILE A 6 -4.59 -17.40 8.11
CA ILE A 6 -4.45 -16.16 7.33
C ILE A 6 -5.75 -15.35 7.38
N GLU A 7 -6.91 -16.01 7.31
CA GLU A 7 -8.19 -15.33 7.42
C GLU A 7 -8.42 -14.70 8.80
N LYS A 8 -8.02 -15.39 9.87
CA LYS A 8 -8.08 -14.85 11.23
C LYS A 8 -7.20 -13.61 11.36
N LEU A 9 -5.94 -13.69 10.92
CA LEU A 9 -5.00 -12.56 10.93
C LEU A 9 -5.53 -11.36 10.14
N ARG A 10 -6.07 -11.59 8.94
CA ARG A 10 -6.70 -10.52 8.14
C ARG A 10 -7.86 -9.83 8.87
N LYS A 11 -8.73 -10.60 9.54
CA LYS A 11 -9.84 -10.05 10.32
C LYS A 11 -9.33 -9.23 11.50
N GLU A 12 -8.30 -9.70 12.20
CA GLU A 12 -7.68 -9.00 13.33
C GLU A 12 -7.00 -7.70 12.89
N SER A 13 -6.19 -7.73 11.83
CA SER A 13 -5.55 -6.52 11.28
C SER A 13 -6.58 -5.49 10.82
N ARG A 14 -7.68 -5.93 10.18
CA ARG A 14 -8.78 -5.04 9.78
C ARG A 14 -9.43 -4.38 10.99
N ARG A 15 -9.74 -5.15 12.05
CA ARG A 15 -10.31 -4.61 13.28
C ARG A 15 -9.37 -3.60 13.93
N ALA A 16 -8.08 -3.90 14.02
CA ALA A 16 -7.09 -2.99 14.58
C ALA A 16 -7.01 -1.67 13.77
N PHE A 17 -7.00 -1.76 12.44
CA PHE A 17 -7.00 -0.58 11.57
C PHE A 17 -8.24 0.29 11.76
N LEU A 18 -9.43 -0.32 11.85
CA LEU A 18 -10.68 0.41 12.03
C LEU A 18 -10.81 1.05 13.42
N LYS A 19 -10.06 0.60 14.43
CA LYS A 19 -10.01 1.26 15.74
C LYS A 19 -9.16 2.54 15.75
N LEU A 20 -8.32 2.74 14.72
CA LEU A 20 -7.50 3.95 14.64
C LEU A 20 -8.34 5.18 14.31
N LYS A 21 -7.92 6.34 14.83
CA LYS A 21 -8.42 7.66 14.42
C LYS A 21 -8.16 7.91 12.94
N PRO A 22 -8.96 8.74 12.23
CA PRO A 22 -8.79 8.99 10.81
C PRO A 22 -7.37 9.37 10.39
N ALA A 23 -6.74 10.34 11.08
CA ALA A 23 -5.36 10.75 10.78
C ALA A 23 -4.35 9.59 10.95
N ALA A 24 -4.49 8.79 12.00
CA ALA A 24 -3.62 7.63 12.22
C ALA A 24 -3.81 6.54 11.15
N ARG A 25 -5.00 6.41 10.56
CA ARG A 25 -5.21 5.51 9.41
C ARG A 25 -4.47 6.01 8.18
N VAL A 26 -4.50 7.32 7.91
CA VAL A 26 -3.79 7.92 6.77
C VAL A 26 -2.28 7.68 6.90
N LEU A 27 -1.70 8.00 8.06
CA LEU A 27 -0.27 7.78 8.31
C LEU A 27 0.13 6.30 8.18
N ARG A 28 -0.71 5.40 8.68
CA ARG A 28 -0.46 3.95 8.53
C ARG A 28 -0.49 3.51 7.07
N MET A 29 -1.43 4.01 6.28
CA MET A 29 -1.52 3.69 4.85
C MET A 29 -0.36 4.30 4.06
N GLU A 30 0.07 5.51 4.41
CA GLU A 30 1.24 6.16 3.83
C GLU A 30 2.52 5.36 4.10
N SER A 31 2.74 4.93 5.34
CA SER A 31 3.88 4.07 5.70
C SER A 31 3.90 2.76 4.91
N LEU A 32 2.76 2.06 4.81
CA LEU A 32 2.64 0.84 4.02
C LEU A 32 2.91 1.08 2.53
N PHE A 33 2.51 2.25 2.01
CA PHE A 33 2.76 2.62 0.63
C PHE A 33 4.26 2.79 0.34
N TYR A 34 5.01 3.46 1.23
CA TYR A 34 6.46 3.59 1.09
C TYR A 34 7.20 2.27 1.26
N GLU A 35 6.74 1.38 2.15
CA GLU A 35 7.28 0.02 2.28
C GLU A 35 7.13 -0.76 0.96
N MET A 36 5.96 -0.70 0.33
CA MET A 36 5.73 -1.34 -0.97
C MET A 36 6.63 -0.76 -2.06
N ILE A 37 6.84 0.56 -2.07
CA ILE A 37 7.76 1.21 -3.02
C ILE A 37 9.18 0.69 -2.82
N ALA A 38 9.65 0.58 -1.58
CA ALA A 38 10.98 0.10 -1.26
C ALA A 38 11.20 -1.36 -1.72
N VAL A 39 10.23 -2.24 -1.46
CA VAL A 39 10.27 -3.63 -1.94
C VAL A 39 10.37 -3.67 -3.46
N ARG A 40 9.50 -2.92 -4.15
CA ARG A 40 9.45 -2.92 -5.61
C ARG A 40 10.69 -2.29 -6.24
N ALA A 41 11.24 -1.23 -5.64
CA ALA A 41 12.48 -0.62 -6.07
C ALA A 41 13.65 -1.61 -6.02
N LYS A 42 13.71 -2.41 -4.94
CA LYS A 42 14.69 -3.50 -4.79
C LYS A 42 14.51 -4.60 -5.82
N GLU A 43 13.28 -5.05 -6.06
CA GLU A 43 12.97 -6.09 -7.05
C GLU A 43 13.29 -5.65 -8.49
N GLU A 44 12.99 -4.39 -8.84
CA GLU A 44 13.22 -3.85 -10.19
C GLU A 44 14.64 -3.28 -10.41
N GLY A 45 15.47 -3.20 -9.36
CA GLY A 45 16.80 -2.58 -9.43
C GLY A 45 16.75 -1.08 -9.76
N ARG A 46 15.72 -0.37 -9.27
CA ARG A 46 15.48 1.06 -9.55
C ARG A 46 15.46 1.87 -8.26
N SER A 47 15.49 3.20 -8.38
CA SER A 47 15.31 4.08 -7.24
C SER A 47 13.86 4.09 -6.75
N GLN A 48 13.66 4.32 -5.45
CA GLN A 48 12.31 4.48 -4.88
C GLN A 48 11.57 5.67 -5.50
N GLY A 49 12.29 6.76 -5.82
CA GLY A 49 11.74 7.94 -6.48
C GLY A 49 11.15 7.63 -7.87
N GLU A 50 11.84 6.83 -8.68
CA GLU A 50 11.31 6.40 -9.99
C GLU A 50 10.03 5.57 -9.84
N ILE A 51 10.00 4.63 -8.88
CA ILE A 51 8.81 3.81 -8.62
C ILE A 51 7.65 4.69 -8.14
N TYR A 52 7.91 5.65 -7.24
CA TYR A 52 6.92 6.61 -6.76
C TYR A 52 6.33 7.44 -7.92
N CYS A 53 7.18 8.02 -8.78
CA CYS A 53 6.73 8.81 -9.94
C CYS A 53 5.82 7.99 -10.86
N ARG A 54 6.15 6.72 -11.13
CA ARG A 54 5.30 5.84 -11.93
C ARG A 54 3.92 5.61 -11.33
N TYR A 55 3.82 5.45 -10.01
CA TYR A 55 2.53 5.33 -9.35
C TYR A 55 1.68 6.60 -9.52
N LEU A 56 2.29 7.78 -9.42
CA LEU A 56 1.61 9.05 -9.68
C LEU A 56 1.16 9.19 -11.14
N GLU A 57 2.02 8.87 -12.10
CA GLU A 57 1.70 8.94 -13.52
C GLU A 57 0.59 7.97 -13.93
N ARG A 58 0.60 6.75 -13.37
CA ARG A 58 -0.46 5.76 -13.60
C ARG A 58 -1.82 6.29 -13.12
N ASN A 59 -1.86 6.98 -11.99
CA ASN A 59 -3.09 7.60 -11.48
C ASN A 59 -3.55 8.75 -12.38
N LYS A 60 -2.63 9.57 -12.90
CA LYS A 60 -2.95 10.64 -13.86
C LYS A 60 -3.55 10.10 -15.16
N LYS A 61 -3.04 8.97 -15.68
CA LYS A 61 -3.60 8.32 -16.88
C LYS A 61 -5.03 7.82 -16.64
N ARG A 62 -5.27 7.17 -15.50
CA ARG A 62 -6.62 6.70 -15.11
C ARG A 62 -7.62 7.82 -14.90
N SER A 63 -7.22 8.95 -14.29
CA SER A 63 -8.13 10.06 -14.03
C SER A 63 -8.52 10.84 -15.29
N ARG A 64 -7.70 10.75 -16.36
CA ARG A 64 -7.93 11.44 -17.63
C ARG A 64 -8.76 10.62 -18.63
N GLY A 65 -9.22 9.42 -18.27
CA GLY A 65 -10.14 8.63 -19.10
C GLY A 65 -9.59 8.24 -20.47
N VAL A 66 -8.27 8.09 -20.61
CA VAL A 66 -7.61 7.51 -21.80
C VAL A 66 -7.33 6.04 -21.56
#